data_AF-A0A0K2T595-F1
#
_entry.id   AF-A0A0K2T595-F1
#
_cell.length_a   1.000
_cell.length_b   1.000
_cell.length_c   1.000
_cell.angle_alpha   90.00
_cell.angle_beta   90.00
_cell.angle_gamma   90.00
#
_symmetry.space_group_name_H-M   'P 1'
#
loop_
_entity.id
_entity.type
_entity.pdbx_description
1 polymer ?
#
loop_
_entity_poly.entity_id
_entity_poly.type
_entity_poly.pdbx_seq_one_letter_code
_entity_poly.pdbx_strand_id
1 'polypeptide(L)'
;RCSSPHNPQSNGLAEACVKKLKYLVKKSMTENKIDQSKIYLGILEMRNTPRIEDGLSPTKIVFGRSTRSIIPILPELHQKRSKNFVGFQNQFLNKEMGRSYPY
;
A
#
# COMPACT_ATOMS: atom_id res chain seq x y z
N ARG A 1 -10.19 -1.51 -16.94
CA ARG A 1 -11.45 -1.77 -16.21
C ARG A 1 -11.81 -0.49 -15.45
N CYS A 2 -12.97 0.11 -15.71
CA CYS A 2 -13.51 1.16 -14.84
C CYS A 2 -14.06 0.51 -13.57
N SER A 3 -13.95 1.20 -12.44
CA SER A 3 -14.66 0.80 -11.22
C SER A 3 -16.17 0.89 -11.46
N SER A 4 -16.93 0.04 -10.78
CA SER A 4 -18.38 0.08 -10.84
C SER A 4 -18.86 1.42 -10.25
N PRO A 5 -19.74 2.14 -10.96
CA PRO A 5 -20.50 3.23 -10.34
C PRO A 5 -21.18 2.66 -9.09
N HIS A 6 -21.08 3.34 -7.95
CA HIS A 6 -21.62 2.93 -6.64
C HIS A 6 -20.76 1.99 -5.76
N ASN A 7 -19.46 1.83 -6.01
CA ASN A 7 -18.54 1.24 -5.00
C ASN A 7 -17.65 2.33 -4.35
N PRO A 8 -18.16 3.11 -3.38
CA PRO A 8 -17.41 4.21 -2.78
C PRO A 8 -16.18 3.74 -1.99
N GLN A 9 -16.23 2.54 -1.39
CA GLN A 9 -15.15 2.03 -0.56
C GLN A 9 -13.89 1.69 -1.37
N SER A 10 -14.05 0.99 -2.50
CA SER A 10 -12.93 0.66 -3.38
C SER A 10 -12.31 1.92 -4.01
N ASN A 11 -13.15 2.85 -4.44
CA ASN A 11 -12.70 4.10 -5.06
C ASN A 11 -12.03 5.04 -4.03
N GLY A 12 -12.54 5.14 -2.81
CA GLY A 12 -11.97 5.99 -1.76
C GLY A 12 -10.52 5.63 -1.40
N LEU A 13 -10.19 4.34 -1.35
CA LEU A 13 -8.81 3.88 -1.14
C LEU A 13 -7.90 4.24 -2.33
N ALA A 14 -8.41 4.12 -3.56
CA ALA A 14 -7.67 4.52 -4.76
C ALA A 14 -7.43 6.04 -4.80
N GLU A 15 -8.44 6.84 -4.49
CA GLU A 15 -8.35 8.30 -4.41
C GLU A 15 -7.35 8.77 -3.36
N ALA A 16 -7.39 8.17 -2.16
CA ALA A 16 -6.44 8.46 -1.08
C ALA A 16 -5.00 8.13 -1.50
N CYS A 17 -4.79 7.02 -2.21
CA CYS A 17 -3.48 6.65 -2.76
C CYS A 17 -2.99 7.69 -3.78
N VAL A 18 -3.84 8.09 -4.73
CA VAL A 18 -3.51 9.12 -5.73
C VAL A 18 -3.18 10.46 -5.07
N LYS A 19 -3.92 10.86 -4.04
CA LYS A 19 -3.65 12.09 -3.28
C LYS A 19 -2.27 12.06 -2.63
N LYS A 20 -1.89 10.94 -1.99
CA LYS A 20 -0.56 10.74 -1.40
C LYS A 20 0.54 10.77 -2.47
N LEU A 21 0.32 10.12 -3.62
CA LEU A 21 1.28 10.08 -4.72
C LEU A 21 1.54 11.47 -5.31
N LYS A 22 0.50 12.28 -5.51
CA LYS A 22 0.64 13.67 -5.97
C LYS A 22 1.48 14.50 -5.00
N TYR A 23 1.26 14.33 -3.70
CA TYR A 23 2.05 15.00 -2.67
C TYR A 23 3.51 14.55 -2.67
N LEU A 24 3.76 13.25 -2.88
CA LEU A 24 5.10 12.70 -3.02
C LEU A 24 5.84 13.34 -4.20
N VAL A 25 5.20 13.40 -5.38
CA VAL A 25 5.79 14.04 -6.57
C VAL A 25 6.16 15.49 -6.26
N LYS A 26 5.26 16.25 -5.64
CA LYS A 26 5.54 17.64 -5.23
C LYS A 26 6.75 17.76 -4.29
N LYS A 27 6.94 16.82 -3.36
CA LYS A 27 8.08 16.79 -2.44
C LYS A 27 9.39 16.33 -3.07
N SER A 28 9.32 15.49 -4.09
CA SER A 28 10.49 14.97 -4.80
C SER A 28 11.03 15.95 -5.84
N MET A 29 10.33 17.06 -6.12
CA MET A 29 10.80 18.10 -7.04
C MET A 29 11.90 18.94 -6.40
N THR A 30 12.94 19.25 -7.16
CA THR A 30 14.00 20.19 -6.79
C THR A 30 14.19 21.15 -7.97
N GLU A 31 14.15 22.47 -7.75
CA GLU A 31 14.25 23.48 -8.81
C GLU A 31 13.26 23.29 -9.97
N ASN A 32 12.01 22.91 -9.66
CA ASN A 32 10.97 22.58 -10.64
C ASN A 32 11.28 21.40 -11.58
N LYS A 33 12.34 20.63 -11.31
CA LYS A 33 12.67 19.40 -12.03
C LYS A 33 12.25 18.17 -11.23
N ILE A 34 11.79 17.16 -11.96
CA ILE A 34 11.36 15.88 -11.39
C ILE A 34 12.60 15.03 -11.15
N ASP A 35 12.91 14.75 -9.89
CA ASP A 35 13.92 13.75 -9.52
C ASP A 35 13.26 12.37 -9.48
N GLN A 36 13.48 11.60 -10.56
CA GLN A 36 12.91 10.26 -10.69
C GLN A 36 13.39 9.32 -9.58
N SER A 37 14.63 9.45 -9.13
CA SER A 37 15.21 8.58 -8.11
C SER A 37 14.46 8.73 -6.78
N LYS A 38 14.21 9.98 -6.35
CA LYS A 38 13.43 10.28 -5.14
C LYS A 38 11.98 9.81 -5.24
N ILE A 39 11.38 9.85 -6.43
CA ILE A 39 10.02 9.34 -6.64
C ILE A 39 9.99 7.83 -6.49
N TYR A 40 10.91 7.10 -7.13
CA TYR A 40 10.94 5.63 -7.03
C TYR A 40 11.18 5.18 -5.58
N LEU A 41 12.09 5.84 -4.88
CA LEU A 41 12.34 5.59 -3.46
C LEU A 41 11.12 5.90 -2.59
N GLY A 42 10.44 7.02 -2.84
CA GLY A 42 9.21 7.37 -2.12
C GLY A 42 8.06 6.39 -2.36
N ILE A 43 7.91 5.89 -3.59
CA ILE A 43 6.91 4.86 -3.91
C ILE A 43 7.26 3.54 -3.20
N LEU A 44 8.54 3.17 -3.17
CA LEU A 44 9.01 1.98 -2.46
C LEU A 44 8.66 2.05 -0.97
N GLU A 45 8.95 3.18 -0.32
CA GLU A 45 8.63 3.38 1.09
C GLU A 45 7.12 3.44 1.34
N MET A 46 6.36 4.12 0.48
CA MET A 46 4.89 4.16 0.59
C MET A 46 4.27 2.76 0.52
N ARG A 47 4.83 1.86 -0.28
CA ARG A 47 4.39 0.45 -0.36
C ARG A 47 4.81 -0.38 0.84
N ASN A 48 5.91 -0.03 1.51
CA ASN A 48 6.39 -0.69 2.72
C ASN A 48 5.76 -0.14 4.00
N THR A 49 5.16 1.06 3.95
CA THR A 49 4.54 1.70 5.12
C THR A 49 3.23 0.99 5.50
N PRO A 50 3.09 0.53 6.76
CA PRO A 50 1.85 -0.08 7.23
C PRO A 50 0.73 0.95 7.37
N ARG A 51 -0.52 0.56 7.03
CA ARG A 51 -1.72 1.35 7.33
C ARG A 51 -2.00 1.31 8.84
N ILE A 52 -2.46 2.43 9.40
CA ILE A 52 -2.80 2.53 10.83
C ILE A 52 -3.95 1.57 11.20
N GLU A 53 -4.90 1.39 10.28
CA GLU A 53 -6.13 0.63 10.51
C GLU A 53 -5.90 -0.88 10.68
N ASP A 54 -4.97 -1.44 9.90
CA ASP A 54 -4.76 -2.88 9.82
C ASP A 54 -3.32 -3.30 10.20
N GLY A 55 -2.39 -2.35 10.36
CA GLY A 55 -0.97 -2.63 10.60
C GLY A 55 -0.24 -3.26 9.40
N LEU A 56 -0.91 -3.36 8.25
CA LEU A 56 -0.42 -4.04 7.05
C LEU A 56 0.03 -3.05 5.99
N SER A 57 1.15 -3.35 5.34
CA SER A 57 1.63 -2.57 4.20
C SER A 57 1.08 -3.13 2.88
N PRO A 58 0.93 -2.29 1.84
CA PRO A 58 0.48 -2.74 0.52
C PRO A 58 1.30 -3.94 -0.02
N THR A 59 2.61 -3.93 0.17
CA THR A 59 3.48 -5.05 -0.24
C THR A 59 3.15 -6.34 0.51
N LYS A 60 2.83 -6.26 1.81
CA LYS A 60 2.43 -7.45 2.58
C LYS A 60 1.08 -7.99 2.12
N ILE A 61 0.13 -7.13 1.77
CA ILE A 61 -1.18 -7.54 1.26
C ILE A 61 -1.05 -8.25 -0.10
N VAL A 62 -0.20 -7.74 -0.99
CA VAL A 62 -0.07 -8.25 -2.37
C VAL A 62 0.92 -9.41 -2.49
N PHE A 63 1.99 -9.43 -1.70
CA PHE A 63 3.08 -10.40 -1.84
C PHE A 63 3.32 -11.27 -0.60
N GLY A 64 2.66 -10.98 0.52
CA GLY A 64 2.79 -11.77 1.75
C GLY A 64 4.13 -11.63 2.44
N ARG A 65 4.91 -10.58 2.09
CA ARG A 65 6.24 -10.28 2.63
C ARG A 65 6.50 -8.78 2.56
N SER A 66 7.44 -8.29 3.37
CA SER A 66 7.94 -6.92 3.22
C SER A 66 8.97 -6.85 2.09
N THR A 67 8.99 -5.77 1.31
CA THR A 67 10.10 -5.48 0.41
C THR A 67 11.24 -4.83 1.19
N ARG A 68 12.48 -4.98 0.70
CA ARG A 68 13.62 -4.26 1.29
C ARG A 68 13.44 -2.76 0.98
N SER A 69 13.69 -1.94 1.98
CA SER A 69 13.56 -0.49 1.92
C SER A 69 14.95 0.14 2.09
N ILE A 70 15.06 1.47 2.06
CA ILE A 70 16.33 2.16 2.29
C ILE A 70 16.79 1.96 3.75
N ILE A 71 15.82 1.82 4.66
CA ILE A 71 16.09 1.63 6.07
C ILE A 71 16.62 0.20 6.26
N PRO A 72 17.83 0.03 6.79
CA PRO A 72 18.38 -1.28 7.04
C PRO A 72 17.53 -1.98 8.11
N ILE A 73 17.20 -3.25 7.84
CA ILE A 73 16.48 -4.12 8.77
C ILE A 73 17.35 -5.35 9.00
N LEU A 74 17.40 -5.82 10.24
CA LEU A 74 18.09 -7.06 10.59
C LEU A 74 17.54 -8.22 9.73
N PRO A 75 18.39 -9.07 9.14
CA PRO A 75 17.96 -10.16 8.27
C PRO A 75 16.93 -11.10 8.90
N GLU A 76 16.97 -11.26 10.21
CA GLU A 76 16.07 -12.08 11.01
C GLU A 76 14.66 -11.50 11.11
N LEU A 77 14.53 -10.17 11.13
CA LEU A 77 13.25 -9.45 11.18
C LEU A 77 12.61 -9.32 9.79
N HIS A 78 13.36 -9.60 8.73
CA HIS A 78 12.83 -9.58 7.37
C HIS A 78 11.92 -10.81 7.14
N GLN A 79 10.61 -10.59 7.27
CA GLN A 79 9.59 -11.63 7.08
C GLN A 79 9.72 -12.31 5.71
N LYS A 80 10.08 -13.61 5.73
CA LYS A 80 9.94 -14.52 4.60
C LYS A 80 8.45 -14.74 4.30
N ARG A 81 8.12 -15.02 3.04
CA ARG A 81 6.75 -15.20 2.54
C ARG A 81 5.94 -16.13 3.48
N SER A 82 4.81 -15.66 3.99
CA SER A 82 3.93 -16.48 4.84
C SER A 82 3.42 -17.71 4.08
N LYS A 83 3.51 -18.89 4.69
CA LYS A 83 3.02 -20.17 4.12
C LYS A 83 1.50 -20.15 3.86
N ASN A 84 0.75 -19.34 4.61
CA ASN A 84 -0.72 -19.21 4.53
C ASN A 84 -1.17 -17.90 3.87
N PHE A 85 -0.47 -17.46 2.82
CA PHE A 85 -0.72 -16.18 2.15
C PHE A 85 -2.15 -16.04 1.59
N VAL A 86 -2.68 -17.10 0.97
CA VAL A 86 -4.00 -17.07 0.31
C VAL A 86 -5.13 -16.90 1.34
N GLY A 87 -5.06 -17.62 2.46
CA GLY A 87 -6.03 -17.48 3.55
C GLY A 87 -6.00 -16.08 4.17
N PHE A 88 -4.81 -15.48 4.29
CA PHE A 88 -4.63 -14.13 4.80
C PHE A 88 -5.22 -13.06 3.87
N GLN A 89 -5.02 -13.17 2.55
CA GLN A 89 -5.63 -12.27 1.57
C GLN A 89 -7.15 -12.35 1.59
N ASN A 90 -7.71 -13.56 1.65
CA ASN A 90 -9.15 -13.76 1.70
C ASN A 90 -9.77 -13.16 2.98
N GLN A 91 -9.09 -13.28 4.13
CA GLN A 91 -9.51 -12.62 5.36
C GLN A 91 -9.51 -11.09 5.26
N PHE A 92 -8.45 -10.50 4.66
CA PHE A 92 -8.38 -9.06 4.45
C PHE A 92 -9.52 -8.56 3.53
N LEU A 93 -9.75 -9.26 2.42
CA LEU A 93 -10.82 -8.93 1.48
C LEU A 93 -12.20 -9.05 2.14
N ASN A 94 -12.44 -10.10 2.91
CA ASN A 94 -13.72 -10.29 3.62
C ASN A 94 -13.93 -9.24 4.73
N LYS A 95 -12.87 -8.81 5.42
CA LYS A 95 -12.94 -7.74 6.44
C LYS A 95 -13.28 -6.39 5.81
N GLU A 96 -12.72 -6.07 4.65
CA GLU A 96 -13.03 -4.84 3.93
C GLU A 96 -14.46 -4.90 3.35
N MET A 97 -14.88 -6.03 2.77
CA MET A 97 -16.24 -6.18 2.22
C MET A 97 -17.35 -6.28 3.27
N GLY A 98 -17.07 -6.84 4.45
CA GLY A 98 -18.05 -6.99 5.55
C GLY A 98 -18.36 -5.70 6.32
N ARG A 99 -17.65 -4.59 6.04
CA ARG A 99 -17.96 -3.25 6.59
C ARG A 99 -19.03 -2.50 5.78
N SER A 100 -19.51 -3.08 4.68
CA SER A 100 -20.53 -2.51 3.80
C SER A 100 -21.82 -3.34 3.91
N TYR A 101 -22.88 -2.70 4.45
CA TYR A 101 -24.28 -3.14 4.65
C TYR A 101 -24.59 -3.94 5.95
N PRO A 102 -25.03 -3.29 7.04
CA PRO A 102 -26.23 -3.76 7.73
C PRO A 102 -27.45 -3.42 6.86
N TYR A 103 -28.45 -4.30 6.83
CA TYR A 103 -29.78 -3.92 6.33
C TYR A 103 -30.33 -2.72 7.11
#